data_AF-A0A925X0B1-F1
#
_entry.id   AF-A0A925X0B1-F1
#
_cell.length_a   1.000
_cell.length_b   1.000
_cell.length_c   1.000
_cell.angle_alpha   90.00
_cell.angle_beta   90.00
_cell.angle_gamma   90.00
#
_symmetry.space_group_name_H-M   'P 1'
#
loop_
_entity.id
_entity.type
_entity.pdbx_description
1 polymer ?
#
loop_
_entity_poly.entity_id
_entity_poly.type
_entity_poly.pdbx_seq_one_letter_code
_entity_poly.pdbx_strand_id
1 'polypeptide(L)'
;MEPPPPSLQIFLTLLVMLGGSIAMFALLVRRWTSRRQWLSLADWARQRRIKLRAKDLSQMPPPLTELERVGARLRLQLSDERMLILQFDTDDRESAKRTGETPESIEATPTRPRWNVLVRKLAGGRSNPAVALRPANLPSGGSVIDLFRLTAFHSLSNNRFAVLAIDAKAAVHLANSSARALLPADIGMLMMDQYLVLDFSTRPFDPVEMDRMISVAEQVCAAC
;
A
#
# COMPACT_ATOMS: atom_id res chain seq x y z
N MET A 1 -13.51 62.03 -25.99
CA MET A 1 -12.28 61.44 -25.42
C MET A 1 -12.34 59.95 -25.72
N GLU A 2 -11.60 59.48 -26.72
CA GLU A 2 -11.52 58.04 -26.99
C GLU A 2 -10.51 57.40 -26.02
N PRO A 3 -10.82 56.23 -25.44
CA PRO A 3 -9.89 55.52 -24.58
C PRO A 3 -8.68 55.02 -25.38
N PRO A 4 -7.47 55.01 -24.79
CA PRO A 4 -6.29 54.50 -25.47
C PRO A 4 -6.47 53.01 -25.83
N PRO A 5 -5.98 52.56 -26.99
CA PRO A 5 -6.07 51.16 -27.39
C PRO A 5 -5.30 50.28 -26.39
N PRO A 6 -5.82 49.09 -26.06
CA PRO A 6 -5.21 48.23 -25.07
C PRO A 6 -3.83 47.76 -25.54
N SER A 7 -2.80 48.03 -24.74
CA SER A 7 -1.42 47.67 -25.05
C SER A 7 -1.20 46.17 -24.83
N LEU A 8 -0.72 45.47 -25.86
CA LEU A 8 -0.32 44.06 -25.81
C LEU A 8 0.70 43.79 -24.68
N GLN A 9 1.54 44.78 -24.36
CA GLN A 9 2.53 44.67 -23.29
C GLN A 9 1.86 44.51 -21.91
N ILE A 10 0.75 45.21 -21.67
CA ILE A 10 -0.01 45.09 -20.42
C ILE A 10 -0.55 43.66 -20.30
N PHE A 11 -1.13 43.12 -21.38
CA PHE A 11 -1.63 41.74 -21.39
C PHE A 11 -0.54 40.72 -21.12
N LEU A 12 0.62 40.83 -21.78
CA LEU A 12 1.75 39.92 -21.54
C LEU A 12 2.25 40.01 -20.09
N THR A 13 2.36 41.23 -19.56
CA THR A 13 2.80 41.45 -18.17
C THR A 13 1.81 40.83 -17.17
N LEU A 14 0.51 41.02 -17.38
CA LEU A 14 -0.54 40.41 -16.57
C LEU A 14 -0.51 38.88 -16.65
N LEU A 15 -0.27 38.31 -17.83
CA LEU A 15 -0.18 36.86 -18.02
C LEU A 15 1.04 36.28 -17.30
N VAL A 16 2.18 36.94 -17.35
CA VAL A 16 3.40 36.54 -16.61
C VAL A 16 3.16 36.61 -15.10
N MET A 17 2.57 37.70 -14.59
CA MET A 17 2.22 37.83 -13.16
C MET A 17 1.24 36.74 -12.71
N LEU A 18 0.22 36.44 -13.52
CA LEU A 18 -0.75 35.40 -13.24
C LEU A 18 -0.08 34.01 -13.22
N GLY A 19 0.75 33.70 -14.23
CA GLY A 19 1.49 32.46 -14.29
C GLY A 19 2.43 32.26 -13.10
N GLY A 20 3.15 33.31 -12.69
CA GLY A 20 3.99 33.30 -11.49
C GLY A 20 3.21 33.06 -10.20
N SER A 21 2.03 33.67 -10.07
CA SER A 21 1.14 33.48 -8.91
C SER A 21 0.62 32.04 -8.82
N ILE A 22 0.16 31.46 -9.95
CA ILE A 22 -0.32 30.08 -10.02
C ILE A 22 0.82 29.10 -9.66
N ALA A 23 2.02 29.30 -10.21
CA ALA A 23 3.17 28.46 -9.93
C ALA A 23 3.55 28.52 -8.43
N MET A 24 3.59 29.72 -7.84
CA MET A 24 3.91 29.87 -6.42
C MET A 24 2.85 29.24 -5.52
N PHE A 25 1.56 29.45 -5.83
CA PHE A 25 0.45 28.80 -5.12
C PHE A 25 0.57 27.27 -5.18
N ALA A 26 0.80 26.71 -6.37
CA ALA A 26 0.96 25.27 -6.55
C ALA A 26 2.14 24.70 -5.74
N LEU A 27 3.27 25.41 -5.72
CA LEU A 27 4.45 25.02 -4.94
C LEU A 27 4.18 25.06 -3.43
N LEU A 28 3.52 26.12 -2.95
CA LEU A 28 3.17 26.27 -1.54
C LEU A 28 2.20 25.19 -1.08
N VAL A 29 1.13 24.93 -1.84
CA VAL A 29 0.16 23.89 -1.53
C VAL A 29 0.83 22.52 -1.52
N ARG A 30 1.60 22.18 -2.55
CA ARG A 30 2.31 20.88 -2.65
C ARG A 30 3.29 20.66 -1.49
N ARG A 31 4.03 21.70 -1.12
CA ARG A 31 4.98 21.67 -0.01
C ARG A 31 4.26 21.54 1.33
N TRP A 32 3.13 22.24 1.51
CA TRP A 32 2.35 22.22 2.74
C TRP A 32 1.67 20.87 2.97
N THR A 33 0.99 20.32 1.95
CA THR A 33 0.29 19.04 2.06
C THR A 33 1.24 17.89 2.34
N SER A 34 2.36 17.83 1.62
CA SER A 34 3.38 16.80 1.81
C SER A 34 3.97 16.86 3.23
N ARG A 35 4.34 18.07 3.71
CA ARG A 35 4.91 18.24 5.05
C ARG A 35 3.92 17.93 6.16
N ARG A 36 2.64 18.30 6.00
CA ARG A 36 1.60 18.03 7.00
C ARG A 36 1.37 16.54 7.18
N GLN A 37 1.33 15.76 6.10
CA GLN A 37 1.19 14.30 6.21
C GLN A 37 2.39 13.68 6.95
N TRP A 38 3.61 14.08 6.59
CA TRP A 38 4.82 13.61 7.29
C TRP A 38 4.85 14.00 8.77
N LEU A 39 4.46 15.23 9.11
CA LEU A 39 4.40 15.68 10.50
C LEU A 39 3.35 14.91 11.29
N SER A 40 2.15 14.73 10.73
CA SER A 40 1.08 13.94 11.34
C SER A 40 1.51 12.50 11.60
N LEU A 41 2.18 11.87 10.63
CA LEU A 41 2.74 10.51 10.79
C LEU A 41 3.85 10.46 11.86
N ALA A 42 4.73 11.47 11.90
CA ALA A 42 5.80 11.53 12.89
C ALA A 42 5.24 11.73 14.31
N ASP A 43 4.24 12.59 14.48
CA ASP A 43 3.60 12.82 15.77
C ASP A 43 2.81 11.59 16.24
N TRP A 44 2.06 10.94 15.33
CA TRP A 44 1.39 9.67 15.61
C TRP A 44 2.39 8.57 16.01
N ALA A 45 3.48 8.42 15.25
CA ALA A 45 4.52 7.44 15.55
C ALA A 45 5.15 7.71 16.93
N ARG A 46 5.42 8.98 17.27
CA ARG A 46 5.92 9.37 18.59
C ARG A 46 4.94 9.01 19.71
N GLN A 47 3.65 9.29 19.54
CA GLN A 47 2.60 8.94 20.52
C GLN A 47 2.52 7.42 20.75
N ARG A 48 2.66 6.63 19.69
CA ARG A 48 2.66 5.16 19.74
C ARG A 48 4.01 4.54 20.10
N ARG A 49 5.07 5.34 20.31
CA ARG A 49 6.46 4.90 20.51
C ARG A 49 7.03 4.06 19.35
N ILE A 50 6.48 4.24 18.16
CA ILE A 50 6.90 3.58 16.93
C ILE A 50 8.06 4.36 16.32
N LYS A 51 9.09 3.66 15.83
CA LYS A 51 10.24 4.27 15.17
C LYS A 51 9.91 4.50 13.70
N LEU A 52 9.88 5.76 13.30
CA LEU A 52 9.78 6.15 11.89
C LEU A 52 11.18 6.11 11.25
N ARG A 53 11.36 5.24 10.25
CA ARG A 53 12.58 5.14 9.44
C ARG A 53 12.24 5.48 8.00
N ALA A 54 12.92 6.49 7.46
CA ALA A 54 12.95 6.70 6.03
C ALA A 54 14.08 5.83 5.47
N LYS A 55 13.76 4.82 4.66
CA LYS A 55 14.64 4.34 3.59
C LYS A 55 15.76 3.35 3.97
N ASP A 56 15.47 2.36 4.83
CA ASP A 56 16.38 1.22 5.02
C ASP A 56 15.66 -0.11 4.70
N LEU A 57 16.02 -0.71 3.57
CA LEU A 57 15.51 -2.02 3.13
C LEU A 57 16.26 -3.18 3.78
N SER A 58 17.42 -2.94 4.39
CA SER A 58 18.34 -4.01 4.85
C SER A 58 17.78 -4.88 5.99
N GLN A 59 16.63 -4.52 6.55
CA GLN A 59 15.96 -5.23 7.64
C GLN A 59 14.49 -5.50 7.33
N MET A 60 14.19 -6.02 6.14
CA MET A 60 12.86 -6.56 5.86
C MET A 60 12.63 -7.88 6.59
N PRO A 61 11.44 -8.10 7.17
CA PRO A 61 11.12 -9.38 7.78
C PRO A 61 11.10 -10.46 6.68
N PRO A 62 11.40 -11.73 7.01
CA PRO A 62 11.48 -12.83 6.05
C PRO A 62 10.34 -12.91 5.01
N PRO A 63 9.05 -12.71 5.36
CA PRO A 63 7.99 -12.76 4.36
C PRO A 63 8.10 -11.69 3.28
N LEU A 64 8.80 -10.59 3.54
CA LEU A 64 8.95 -9.49 2.60
C LEU A 64 10.28 -9.51 1.85
N THR A 65 11.17 -10.47 2.10
CA THR A 65 12.42 -10.61 1.34
C THR A 65 12.14 -10.88 -0.15
N GLU A 66 11.00 -11.51 -0.46
CA GLU A 66 10.53 -11.69 -1.85
C GLU A 66 10.24 -10.35 -2.56
N LEU A 67 10.00 -9.27 -1.82
CA LEU A 67 9.80 -7.94 -2.40
C LEU A 67 11.08 -7.35 -2.99
N GLU A 68 12.25 -7.75 -2.50
CA GLU A 68 13.53 -7.32 -3.09
C GLU A 68 13.66 -7.80 -4.53
N ARG A 69 13.13 -9.00 -4.82
CA ARG A 69 13.16 -9.59 -6.18
C ARG A 69 12.31 -8.82 -7.18
N VAL A 70 11.31 -8.06 -6.73
CA VAL A 70 10.44 -7.25 -7.60
C VAL A 70 10.88 -5.79 -7.73
N GLY A 71 12.09 -5.48 -7.26
CA GLY A 71 12.60 -4.10 -7.26
C GLY A 71 11.77 -3.17 -6.39
N ALA A 72 11.22 -3.66 -5.27
CA ALA A 72 10.44 -2.83 -4.36
C ALA A 72 11.31 -1.73 -3.76
N ARG A 73 10.85 -0.48 -3.90
CA ARG A 73 11.49 0.71 -3.33
C ARG A 73 10.72 1.15 -2.10
N LEU A 74 11.31 0.92 -0.92
CA LEU A 74 10.76 1.40 0.35
C LEU A 74 10.71 2.92 0.38
N ARG A 75 9.53 3.48 0.66
CA ARG A 75 9.32 4.91 0.88
C ARG A 75 9.36 5.26 2.36
N LEU A 76 8.64 4.48 3.16
CA LEU A 76 8.40 4.76 4.56
C LEU A 76 8.27 3.46 5.33
N GLN A 77 8.92 3.39 6.49
CA GLN A 77 8.81 2.30 7.44
C GLN A 77 8.53 2.85 8.83
N LEU A 78 7.56 2.24 9.49
CA LEU A 78 7.20 2.47 10.88
C LEU A 78 7.40 1.12 11.57
N SER A 79 8.32 1.03 12.50
CA SER A 79 8.62 -0.23 13.18
C SER A 79 8.53 -0.13 14.68
N ASP A 80 8.00 -1.19 15.26
CA ASP A 80 7.98 -1.50 16.69
C ASP A 80 8.46 -2.96 16.88
N GLU A 81 8.58 -3.42 18.12
CA GLU A 81 9.04 -4.77 18.46
C GLU A 81 8.17 -5.88 17.86
N ARG A 82 6.86 -5.63 17.70
CA ARG A 82 5.88 -6.64 17.27
C ARG A 82 5.33 -6.43 15.87
N MET A 83 5.51 -5.24 15.31
CA MET A 83 4.88 -4.88 14.04
C MET A 83 5.75 -3.93 13.21
N LEU A 84 5.57 -4.02 11.89
CA LEU A 84 6.11 -3.11 10.91
C LEU A 84 4.96 -2.63 10.03
N ILE A 85 4.88 -1.33 9.78
CA ILE A 85 3.99 -0.74 8.77
C ILE A 85 4.88 -0.14 7.69
N LEU A 86 4.64 -0.53 6.45
CA LEU A 86 5.51 -0.24 5.32
C LEU A 86 4.69 0.41 4.21
N GLN A 87 5.32 1.38 3.56
CA GLN A 87 4.89 1.88 2.27
C GLN A 87 6.04 1.75 1.28
N PHE A 88 5.79 1.10 0.15
CA PHE A 88 6.78 0.92 -0.90
C PHE A 88 6.13 1.01 -2.28
N ASP A 89 6.93 1.31 -3.30
CA ASP A 89 6.51 1.30 -4.70
C ASP A 89 7.21 0.14 -5.41
N THR A 90 6.60 -0.48 -6.40
CA THR A 90 7.26 -1.46 -7.30
C THR A 90 7.52 -0.84 -8.67
N ASP A 91 8.60 -1.26 -9.34
CA ASP A 91 8.90 -0.78 -10.69
C ASP A 91 7.98 -1.49 -11.70
N ASP A 92 7.17 -0.70 -12.41
CA ASP A 92 6.12 -1.17 -13.33
C ASP A 92 6.62 -2.10 -14.45
N ARG A 93 7.91 -1.99 -14.79
CA ARG A 93 8.55 -2.80 -15.84
C ARG A 93 8.56 -4.29 -15.51
N GLU A 94 8.65 -4.65 -14.23
CA GLU A 94 8.57 -6.04 -13.81
C GLU A 94 7.12 -6.56 -13.82
N SER A 95 6.16 -5.71 -13.45
CA SER A 95 4.74 -6.06 -13.48
C SER A 95 4.26 -6.28 -14.92
N ALA A 96 4.58 -5.38 -15.85
CA ALA A 96 4.19 -5.48 -17.26
C ALA A 96 4.71 -6.77 -17.92
N LYS A 97 5.91 -7.23 -17.54
CA LYS A 97 6.49 -8.48 -18.04
C LYS A 97 5.72 -9.72 -17.56
N ARG A 98 5.00 -9.66 -16.43
CA ARG A 98 4.20 -10.77 -15.90
C ARG A 98 2.82 -10.85 -16.54
N THR A 99 2.22 -9.72 -16.89
CA THR A 99 0.86 -9.68 -17.45
C THR A 99 0.81 -10.05 -18.93
N GLY A 100 1.96 -10.14 -19.61
CA GLY A 100 2.02 -10.45 -21.04
C GLY A 100 1.45 -9.33 -21.93
N GLU A 101 1.30 -8.12 -21.40
CA GLU A 101 0.77 -6.97 -22.12
C GLU A 101 1.87 -6.33 -22.98
N THR A 102 1.58 -6.15 -24.27
CA THR A 102 2.51 -5.57 -25.25
C THR A 102 2.69 -4.07 -24.98
N PRO A 103 3.93 -3.55 -24.88
CA PRO A 103 4.21 -2.19 -24.42
C PRO A 103 3.83 -1.04 -25.37
N GLU A 104 3.14 -1.29 -26.49
CA GLU A 104 2.97 -0.30 -27.56
C GLU A 104 1.79 0.67 -27.41
N SER A 105 0.92 0.56 -26.39
CA SER A 105 -0.35 1.32 -26.35
C SER A 105 -0.52 2.32 -25.20
N ILE A 106 0.50 2.66 -24.41
CA ILE A 106 0.27 3.46 -23.18
C ILE A 106 1.07 4.78 -23.21
N GLU A 107 0.40 5.84 -23.68
CA GLU A 107 0.78 7.25 -23.53
C GLU A 107 0.45 7.80 -22.12
N ALA A 108 -0.08 6.97 -21.22
CA ALA A 108 -0.31 7.33 -19.82
C ALA A 108 0.96 7.11 -18.99
N THR A 109 1.35 8.13 -18.22
CA THR A 109 2.48 8.02 -17.29
C THR A 109 2.29 6.78 -16.39
N PRO A 110 3.21 5.79 -16.40
CA PRO A 110 3.05 4.57 -15.60
C PRO A 110 3.02 4.93 -14.11
N THR A 111 1.82 4.86 -13.52
CA THR A 111 1.64 5.01 -12.09
C THR A 111 2.14 3.75 -11.41
N ARG A 112 3.39 3.80 -10.95
CA ARG A 112 4.00 2.75 -10.13
C ARG A 112 3.03 2.32 -9.04
N PRO A 113 2.70 1.01 -8.94
CA PRO A 113 1.83 0.53 -7.88
C PRO A 113 2.44 0.88 -6.53
N ARG A 114 1.65 1.53 -5.67
CA ARG A 114 2.02 1.85 -4.31
C ARG A 114 1.36 0.85 -3.37
N TRP A 115 2.17 0.27 -2.50
CA TRP A 115 1.76 -0.74 -1.57
C TRP A 115 1.78 -0.19 -0.15
N ASN A 116 0.72 -0.44 0.61
CA ASN A 116 0.63 -0.15 2.03
C ASN A 116 0.40 -1.47 2.77
N VAL A 117 1.34 -1.83 3.64
CA VAL A 117 1.37 -3.15 4.26
C VAL A 117 1.64 -3.06 5.74
N LEU A 118 0.88 -3.80 6.55
CA LEU A 118 1.17 -4.02 7.96
C LEU A 118 1.63 -5.46 8.13
N VAL A 119 2.82 -5.65 8.69
CA VAL A 119 3.37 -6.94 9.06
C VAL A 119 3.37 -7.03 10.58
N ARG A 120 2.82 -8.10 11.13
CA ARG A 120 2.78 -8.36 12.57
C ARG A 120 3.33 -9.74 12.84
N LYS A 121 4.19 -9.85 13.85
CA LYS A 121 4.67 -11.16 14.32
C LYS A 121 3.56 -11.83 15.16
N LEU A 122 3.23 -13.06 14.81
CA LEU A 122 2.27 -13.89 15.53
C LEU A 122 2.88 -14.36 16.87
N ALA A 123 2.04 -14.42 17.90
CA ALA A 123 2.44 -14.95 19.18
C ALA A 123 2.59 -16.48 19.11
N GLY A 124 3.51 -17.05 19.90
CA GLY A 124 3.67 -18.51 20.03
C GLY A 124 4.68 -19.16 19.09
N GLY A 125 5.28 -18.42 18.14
CA GLY A 125 6.39 -18.91 17.31
C GLY A 125 6.04 -20.09 16.38
N ARG A 126 4.76 -20.44 16.26
CA ARG A 126 4.29 -21.48 15.35
C ARG A 126 4.44 -20.99 13.91
N SER A 127 5.06 -21.80 13.07
CA SER A 127 5.09 -21.56 11.62
C SER A 127 3.74 -21.95 11.01
N ASN A 128 3.18 -21.05 10.21
CA ASN A 128 1.94 -21.22 9.46
C ASN A 128 2.26 -21.40 7.97
N PRO A 129 1.55 -22.29 7.26
CA PRO A 129 1.68 -22.38 5.82
C PRO A 129 1.24 -21.07 5.14
N ALA A 130 1.82 -20.78 3.97
CA ALA A 130 1.48 -19.58 3.22
C ALA A 130 0.02 -19.68 2.70
N VAL A 131 -0.85 -18.83 3.24
CA VAL A 131 -2.28 -18.81 2.94
C VAL A 131 -2.81 -17.38 3.02
N ALA A 132 -3.71 -17.01 2.11
CA ALA A 132 -4.17 -15.64 1.97
C ALA A 132 -5.66 -15.50 1.65
N LEU A 133 -6.22 -14.38 2.11
CA LEU A 133 -7.50 -13.83 1.68
C LEU A 133 -7.20 -12.61 0.81
N ARG A 134 -7.33 -12.77 -0.51
CA ARG A 134 -7.14 -11.70 -1.49
C ARG A 134 -8.48 -11.02 -1.77
N PRO A 135 -8.62 -9.68 -1.74
CA PRO A 135 -9.84 -9.01 -2.13
C PRO A 135 -10.29 -9.43 -3.54
N ALA A 136 -11.54 -9.90 -3.67
CA ALA A 136 -12.07 -10.42 -4.93
C ALA A 136 -12.28 -9.32 -5.98
N ASN A 137 -12.55 -8.09 -5.53
CA ASN A 137 -12.85 -6.95 -6.40
C ASN A 137 -11.61 -6.25 -6.97
N LEU A 138 -10.40 -6.68 -6.58
CA LEU A 138 -9.16 -6.09 -7.08
C LEU A 138 -8.69 -6.81 -8.35
N PRO A 139 -8.24 -6.06 -9.38
CA PRO A 139 -7.65 -6.66 -10.57
C PRO A 139 -6.38 -7.44 -10.22
N SER A 140 -6.01 -8.42 -11.04
CA SER A 140 -4.77 -9.18 -10.88
C SER A 140 -3.56 -8.24 -10.81
N GLY A 141 -2.69 -8.43 -9.82
CA GLY A 141 -1.57 -7.53 -9.57
C GLY A 141 -1.96 -6.23 -8.87
N GLY A 142 -3.21 -6.11 -8.39
CA GLY A 142 -3.69 -4.98 -7.57
C GLY A 142 -3.54 -5.18 -6.07
N SER A 143 -3.00 -6.34 -5.63
CA SER A 143 -2.72 -6.65 -4.23
C SER A 143 -1.28 -7.15 -4.08
N VAL A 144 -0.63 -6.81 -2.95
CA VAL A 144 0.70 -7.33 -2.60
C VAL A 144 0.71 -8.86 -2.51
N ILE A 145 -0.43 -9.47 -2.21
CA ILE A 145 -0.61 -10.92 -2.12
C ILE A 145 -0.30 -11.59 -3.46
N ASP A 146 -0.58 -10.92 -4.57
CA ASP A 146 -0.34 -11.43 -5.92
C ASP A 146 1.17 -11.63 -6.20
N LEU A 147 2.05 -11.04 -5.38
CA LEU A 147 3.49 -11.21 -5.46
C LEU A 147 3.98 -12.58 -4.90
N PHE A 148 3.16 -13.25 -4.09
CA PHE A 148 3.54 -14.47 -3.35
C PHE A 148 3.29 -15.78 -4.11
N ARG A 149 2.84 -15.72 -5.37
CA ARG A 149 2.64 -16.88 -6.26
C ARG A 149 1.81 -18.03 -5.64
N LEU A 150 0.78 -17.69 -4.88
CA LEU A 150 -0.12 -18.67 -4.26
C LEU A 150 -1.15 -19.21 -5.28
N THR A 151 -1.62 -20.44 -5.07
CA THR A 151 -2.66 -21.06 -5.92
C THR A 151 -4.05 -20.65 -5.45
N ALA A 152 -4.93 -20.28 -6.38
CA ALA A 152 -6.30 -19.90 -6.09
C ALA A 152 -7.24 -21.11 -5.92
N PHE A 153 -8.04 -21.11 -4.86
CA PHE A 153 -9.04 -22.13 -4.56
C PHE A 153 -10.45 -21.57 -4.77
N HIS A 154 -10.90 -21.53 -6.03
CA HIS A 154 -12.15 -20.87 -6.42
C HIS A 154 -13.40 -21.41 -5.71
N SER A 155 -13.44 -22.69 -5.36
CA SER A 155 -14.56 -23.31 -4.63
C SER A 155 -14.71 -22.81 -3.17
N LEU A 156 -13.66 -22.21 -2.61
CA LEU A 156 -13.64 -21.67 -1.24
C LEU A 156 -13.80 -20.14 -1.21
N SER A 157 -13.73 -19.50 -2.37
CA SER A 157 -13.87 -18.06 -2.55
C SER A 157 -15.31 -17.60 -2.34
N ASN A 158 -15.48 -16.31 -2.06
CA ASN A 158 -16.78 -15.66 -2.01
C ASN A 158 -16.72 -14.28 -2.69
N ASN A 159 -17.82 -13.52 -2.63
CA ASN A 159 -17.92 -12.20 -3.25
C ASN A 159 -16.94 -11.16 -2.67
N ARG A 160 -16.29 -11.44 -1.54
CA ARG A 160 -15.38 -10.52 -0.85
C ARG A 160 -13.93 -10.91 -1.04
N PHE A 161 -13.63 -12.21 -0.98
CA PHE A 161 -12.27 -12.72 -0.98
C PHE A 161 -12.11 -13.95 -1.87
N ALA A 162 -11.01 -13.96 -2.63
CA ALA A 162 -10.43 -15.17 -3.17
C ALA A 162 -9.52 -15.82 -2.13
N VAL A 163 -9.65 -17.13 -1.93
CA VAL A 163 -8.77 -17.90 -1.04
C VAL A 163 -7.58 -18.39 -1.85
N LEU A 164 -6.38 -18.02 -1.43
CA LEU A 164 -5.13 -18.49 -2.04
C LEU A 164 -4.31 -19.28 -1.02
N ALA A 165 -3.65 -20.36 -1.44
CA ALA A 165 -2.80 -21.15 -0.54
C ALA A 165 -1.75 -21.94 -1.32
N ILE A 166 -0.78 -22.49 -0.59
CA ILE A 166 0.14 -23.52 -1.11
C ILE A 166 -0.48 -24.92 -1.11
N ASP A 167 -1.46 -25.18 -0.24
CA ASP A 167 -2.13 -26.48 -0.12
C ASP A 167 -3.61 -26.35 0.25
N ALA A 168 -4.39 -27.37 -0.10
CA ALA A 168 -5.84 -27.37 0.09
C ALA A 168 -6.27 -27.37 1.56
N LYS A 169 -5.49 -28.00 2.46
CA LYS A 169 -5.83 -28.08 3.88
C LYS A 169 -5.73 -26.71 4.54
N ALA A 170 -4.66 -25.97 4.25
CA ALA A 170 -4.49 -24.58 4.69
C ALA A 170 -5.59 -23.67 4.12
N ALA A 171 -5.94 -23.83 2.84
CA ALA A 171 -7.02 -23.08 2.21
C ALA A 171 -8.37 -23.30 2.91
N VAL A 172 -8.74 -24.56 3.18
CA VAL A 172 -9.99 -24.90 3.89
C VAL A 172 -9.98 -24.35 5.32
N HIS A 173 -8.85 -24.49 6.03
CA HIS A 173 -8.72 -23.95 7.38
C HIS A 173 -8.94 -22.42 7.41
N LEU A 174 -8.31 -21.68 6.48
CA LEU A 174 -8.49 -20.24 6.40
C LEU A 174 -9.90 -19.84 5.95
N ALA A 175 -10.47 -20.54 4.98
CA ALA A 175 -11.83 -20.29 4.49
C ALA A 175 -12.88 -20.47 5.60
N ASN A 176 -12.66 -21.41 6.52
CA ASN A 176 -13.53 -21.67 7.66
C ASN A 176 -13.21 -20.82 8.91
N SER A 177 -12.15 -20.00 8.87
CA SER A 177 -11.78 -19.14 9.98
C SER A 177 -12.67 -17.89 10.08
N SER A 178 -12.76 -17.34 11.29
CA SER A 178 -13.44 -16.06 11.56
C SER A 178 -12.68 -14.85 11.00
N ALA A 179 -11.40 -14.98 10.64
CA ALA A 179 -10.62 -13.91 10.02
C ALA A 179 -11.31 -13.33 8.78
N ARG A 180 -11.97 -14.20 7.99
CA ARG A 180 -12.74 -13.79 6.81
C ARG A 180 -13.92 -12.87 7.11
N ALA A 181 -14.53 -13.00 8.29
CA ALA A 181 -15.63 -12.14 8.74
C ALA A 181 -15.11 -10.81 9.30
N LEU A 182 -13.95 -10.83 9.96
CA LEU A 182 -13.33 -9.67 10.62
C LEU A 182 -12.68 -8.69 9.63
N LEU A 183 -12.11 -9.18 8.53
CA LEU A 183 -11.43 -8.33 7.55
C LEU A 183 -12.44 -7.51 6.73
N PRO A 184 -12.17 -6.22 6.48
CA PRO A 184 -12.87 -5.45 5.46
C PRO A 184 -12.64 -6.01 4.05
N ALA A 185 -13.61 -5.85 3.14
CA ALA A 185 -13.59 -6.50 1.81
C ALA A 185 -12.46 -6.01 0.87
N ASP A 186 -11.89 -4.85 1.19
CA ASP A 186 -10.83 -4.17 0.44
C ASP A 186 -9.44 -4.39 1.05
N ILE A 187 -9.34 -5.14 2.14
CA ILE A 187 -8.09 -5.44 2.85
C ILE A 187 -7.69 -6.89 2.59
N GLY A 188 -6.51 -7.08 2.03
CA GLY A 188 -5.92 -8.40 1.88
C GLY A 188 -5.27 -8.89 3.18
N MET A 189 -5.26 -10.20 3.37
CA MET A 189 -4.52 -10.85 4.45
C MET A 189 -3.67 -11.99 3.90
N LEU A 190 -2.44 -12.10 4.36
CA LEU A 190 -1.54 -13.23 4.14
C LEU A 190 -0.98 -13.69 5.49
N MET A 191 -1.07 -14.99 5.77
CA MET A 191 -0.35 -15.62 6.86
C MET A 191 0.78 -16.44 6.25
N MET A 192 2.00 -16.26 6.76
CA MET A 192 3.16 -17.03 6.33
C MET A 192 4.19 -17.07 7.45
N ASP A 193 4.68 -18.27 7.77
CA ASP A 193 5.55 -18.53 8.91
C ASP A 193 4.93 -17.99 10.22
N GLN A 194 5.66 -17.13 10.91
CA GLN A 194 5.25 -16.48 12.15
C GLN A 194 4.71 -15.06 11.92
N TYR A 195 4.26 -14.73 10.71
CA TYR A 195 3.84 -13.39 10.34
C TYR A 195 2.43 -13.34 9.78
N LEU A 196 1.70 -12.32 10.21
CA LEU A 196 0.47 -11.83 9.61
C LEU A 196 0.82 -10.59 8.78
N VAL A 197 0.40 -10.58 7.53
CA VAL A 197 0.56 -9.46 6.60
C VAL A 197 -0.83 -8.98 6.20
N LEU A 198 -1.11 -7.70 6.42
CA LEU A 198 -2.32 -7.03 5.96
C LEU A 198 -1.98 -6.07 4.83
N ASP A 199 -2.69 -6.20 3.72
CA ASP A 199 -2.58 -5.35 2.55
C ASP A 199 -3.74 -4.34 2.53
N PHE A 200 -3.41 -3.06 2.68
CA PHE A 200 -4.36 -1.96 2.65
C PHE A 200 -3.97 -0.92 1.61
N SER A 201 -3.40 -1.38 0.49
CA SER A 201 -2.89 -0.53 -0.60
C SER A 201 -3.98 0.31 -1.28
N THR A 202 -5.25 -0.10 -1.15
CA THR A 202 -6.44 0.64 -1.59
C THR A 202 -6.79 1.83 -0.68
N ARG A 203 -6.17 1.92 0.50
CA ARG A 203 -6.48 2.93 1.51
C ARG A 203 -5.38 3.98 1.66
N PRO A 204 -5.70 5.18 2.16
CA PRO A 204 -4.69 6.17 2.50
C PRO A 204 -3.66 5.67 3.53
N PHE A 205 -2.42 6.14 3.39
CA PHE A 205 -1.36 5.88 4.35
C PHE A 205 -1.28 7.04 5.36
N ASP A 206 -2.18 7.01 6.32
CA ASP A 206 -2.33 8.04 7.35
C ASP A 206 -2.58 7.43 8.75
N PRO A 207 -2.45 8.22 9.82
CA PRO A 207 -2.62 7.73 11.20
C PRO A 207 -3.95 7.01 11.48
N VAL A 208 -5.06 7.45 10.88
CA VAL A 208 -6.39 6.90 11.15
C VAL A 208 -6.50 5.49 10.58
N GLU A 209 -6.05 5.31 9.34
CA GLU A 209 -6.04 3.97 8.73
C GLU A 209 -5.01 3.05 9.41
N MET A 210 -3.87 3.57 9.87
CA MET A 210 -2.90 2.77 10.63
C MET A 210 -3.50 2.23 11.93
N ASP A 211 -4.18 3.08 12.72
CA ASP A 211 -4.85 2.64 13.95
C ASP A 211 -5.93 1.58 13.66
N ARG A 212 -6.69 1.75 12.57
CA ARG A 212 -7.65 0.74 12.12
C ARG A 212 -6.97 -0.58 11.76
N MET A 213 -5.88 -0.55 11.00
CA MET A 213 -5.15 -1.76 10.60
C MET A 213 -4.50 -2.47 11.78
N ILE A 214 -3.99 -1.73 12.77
CA ILE A 214 -3.48 -2.31 14.01
C ILE A 214 -4.62 -3.04 14.75
N SER A 215 -5.78 -2.40 14.91
CA SER A 215 -6.95 -3.01 15.56
C SER A 215 -7.43 -4.26 14.81
N VAL A 216 -7.47 -4.23 13.48
CA VAL A 216 -7.85 -5.39 12.66
C VAL A 216 -6.84 -6.52 12.86
N ALA A 217 -5.54 -6.23 12.83
CA ALA A 217 -4.50 -7.22 13.08
C ALA A 217 -4.62 -7.85 14.48
N GLU A 218 -4.96 -7.07 15.50
CA GLU A 218 -5.19 -7.58 16.86
C GLU A 218 -6.38 -8.54 16.93
N GLN A 219 -7.50 -8.17 16.32
CA GLN A 219 -8.70 -8.99 16.29
C GLN A 219 -8.47 -10.30 15.53
N VAL A 220 -7.80 -10.23 14.37
CA VAL A 220 -7.44 -11.43 13.60
C VAL A 220 -6.49 -12.32 14.39
N CYS A 221 -5.44 -11.77 15.01
CA CYS A 221 -4.52 -12.54 15.85
C CYS A 221 -5.19 -13.18 17.07
N ALA A 222 -6.23 -12.56 17.63
CA ALA A 222 -6.98 -13.14 18.75
C ALA A 222 -7.94 -14.26 18.31
N ALA A 223 -8.25 -14.33 17.01
CA ALA A 223 -9.21 -15.25 16.43
C ALA A 223 -8.58 -16.49 15.76
N CYS A 224 -7.27 -16.45 15.50
CA CYS A 224 -6.47 -17.53 14.93
C CYS A 224 -5.72 -18.31 16.00
#